data_AF-A0A0D1KKF6-F1
#
_entry.id   AF-A0A0D1KKF6-F1
#
_cell.length_a   1.000
_cell.length_b   1.000
_cell.length_c   1.000
_cell.angle_alpha   90.00
_cell.angle_beta   90.00
_cell.angle_gamma   90.00
#
_symmetry.space_group_name_H-M   'P 1'
#
loop_
_entity.id
_entity.type
_entity.pdbx_description
1 polymer ?
#
loop_
_entity_poly.entity_id
_entity_poly.type
_entity_poly.pdbx_seq_one_letter_code
_entity_poly.pdbx_strand_id
1 'polypeptide(L)'
;MATLATGVLAMGMLFTPMTDKMATQSDLKTVVGLTAYTRPKLTVKQLVADERRTDLSRLMLDGTQNYPDYLPISKKTALSLTGKDWYTKQDLDQVYLHDIVLNRLPKMKQTVVDGQLHLTWQAKRATTVTLPVVKYAATTLSLNGQMLNNVKLSRIGAPIVKQQAGRNTLILSYQTPSWLPTTQYVAAISWGLLAFGAVVA
;
A
#
# COMPACT_ATOMS: atom_id res chain seq x y z
N MET A 1 -40.92 14.52 -20.08
CA MET A 1 -40.22 15.51 -19.22
C MET A 1 -39.89 14.86 -17.88
N ALA A 2 -38.97 13.88 -17.82
CA ALA A 2 -38.37 13.37 -16.57
C ALA A 2 -37.40 12.19 -16.88
N THR A 3 -36.29 12.41 -17.58
CA THR A 3 -35.29 11.31 -17.75
C THR A 3 -33.88 11.74 -18.16
N LEU A 4 -33.46 13.00 -17.96
CA LEU A 4 -32.13 13.45 -18.41
C LEU A 4 -31.31 14.23 -17.37
N ALA A 5 -31.86 14.52 -16.19
CA ALA A 5 -31.11 15.22 -15.13
C ALA A 5 -30.16 14.29 -14.33
N THR A 6 -30.30 12.97 -14.46
CA THR A 6 -29.50 11.98 -13.72
C THR A 6 -28.19 11.59 -14.40
N GLY A 7 -28.01 11.85 -15.70
CA GLY A 7 -26.79 11.49 -16.43
C GLY A 7 -25.61 12.45 -16.21
N VAL A 8 -25.88 13.75 -16.04
CA VAL A 8 -24.84 14.78 -15.89
C VAL A 8 -24.28 14.82 -14.46
N LEU A 9 -25.09 14.44 -13.46
CA LEU A 9 -24.63 14.37 -12.07
C LEU A 9 -23.64 13.22 -11.81
N ALA A 10 -23.68 12.14 -12.60
CA ALA A 10 -22.78 10.99 -12.45
C ALA A 10 -21.36 11.25 -13.00
N MET A 11 -21.23 12.10 -14.02
CA MET A 11 -19.93 12.48 -14.62
C MET A 11 -19.05 13.30 -13.68
N GLY A 12 -19.65 14.16 -12.84
CA GLY A 12 -18.92 14.96 -11.84
C GLY A 12 -18.36 14.13 -10.67
N MET A 13 -18.92 12.95 -10.40
CA MET A 13 -18.45 12.05 -9.34
C MET A 13 -17.30 11.13 -9.78
N LEU A 14 -17.08 10.96 -11.10
CA LEU A 14 -15.98 10.15 -11.64
C LEU A 14 -14.62 10.89 -11.61
N PHE A 15 -14.63 12.20 -11.39
CA PHE A 15 -13.44 13.05 -11.36
C PHE A 15 -13.32 13.86 -10.06
N THR A 16 -13.77 13.31 -8.92
CA THR A 16 -13.02 13.66 -7.71
C THR A 16 -11.58 13.21 -7.98
N PRO A 17 -10.56 14.08 -7.85
CA PRO A 17 -9.19 13.57 -7.86
C PRO A 17 -9.21 12.40 -6.89
N MET A 18 -8.68 11.24 -7.29
CA MET A 18 -8.34 10.20 -6.34
C MET A 18 -7.39 10.86 -5.35
N THR A 19 -7.93 11.49 -4.32
CA THR A 19 -7.22 11.77 -3.09
C THR A 19 -6.96 10.39 -2.60
N ASP A 20 -5.75 9.87 -2.88
CA ASP A 20 -5.31 8.54 -2.52
C ASP A 20 -5.78 8.29 -1.09
N LYS A 21 -6.87 7.53 -0.94
CA LYS A 21 -7.33 7.13 0.38
C LYS A 21 -6.32 6.11 0.81
N MET A 22 -5.28 6.56 1.50
CA MET A 22 -4.28 5.67 2.05
C MET A 22 -5.02 4.69 2.97
N ALA A 23 -4.85 3.39 2.71
CA ALA A 23 -5.51 2.35 3.49
C ALA A 23 -5.22 2.56 4.98
N THR A 24 -6.25 2.47 5.82
CA THR A 24 -6.15 2.73 7.25
C THR A 24 -5.83 1.45 8.02
N GLN A 25 -5.32 1.57 9.24
CA GLN A 25 -5.03 0.40 10.09
C GLN A 25 -6.29 -0.42 10.44
N SER A 26 -7.48 0.19 10.40
CA SER A 26 -8.77 -0.52 10.51
C SER A 26 -9.00 -1.48 9.34
N ASP A 27 -8.64 -1.08 8.11
CA ASP A 27 -8.75 -1.93 6.92
C ASP A 27 -7.79 -3.13 7.02
N LEU A 28 -6.64 -2.94 7.68
CA LEU A 28 -5.64 -3.98 7.93
C LEU A 28 -6.01 -4.90 9.10
N LYS A 29 -6.76 -4.44 10.11
CA LYS A 29 -7.13 -5.24 11.29
C LYS A 29 -8.06 -6.40 10.97
N THR A 30 -8.90 -6.27 9.95
CA THR A 30 -9.81 -7.34 9.49
C THR A 30 -9.03 -8.53 8.91
N VAL A 31 -7.82 -8.29 8.40
CA VAL A 31 -6.95 -9.32 7.79
C VAL A 31 -6.09 -10.06 8.82
N VAL A 32 -5.80 -9.43 9.96
CA VAL A 32 -4.88 -9.96 11.01
C VAL A 32 -5.50 -11.10 11.83
N GLY A 33 -6.79 -11.40 11.66
CA GLY A 33 -7.47 -12.53 12.31
C GLY A 33 -7.16 -13.91 11.71
N LEU A 34 -6.46 -13.98 10.58
CA LEU A 34 -5.97 -15.23 10.02
C LEU A 34 -4.60 -15.54 10.63
N THR A 35 -4.46 -16.70 11.26
CA THR A 35 -3.17 -17.31 11.60
C THR A 35 -2.38 -17.57 10.30
N ALA A 36 -1.78 -16.52 9.79
CA ALA A 36 -1.09 -16.47 8.52
C ALA A 36 0.42 -16.67 8.76
N TYR A 37 1.13 -17.10 7.73
CA TYR A 37 2.60 -17.04 7.62
C TYR A 37 3.39 -18.22 8.20
N THR A 38 2.89 -19.44 8.06
CA THR A 38 3.78 -20.63 7.96
C THR A 38 3.76 -21.07 6.51
N ARG A 39 4.92 -21.28 5.86
CA ARG A 39 4.95 -22.04 4.59
C ARG A 39 4.45 -23.43 4.94
N PRO A 40 3.24 -23.84 4.52
CA PRO A 40 2.78 -25.18 4.85
C PRO A 40 3.76 -26.14 4.19
N LYS A 41 4.26 -27.12 4.94
CA LYS A 41 5.20 -28.14 4.44
C LYS A 41 4.41 -29.11 3.54
N LEU A 42 3.94 -28.64 2.40
CA LEU A 42 3.24 -29.47 1.42
C LEU A 42 4.23 -30.13 0.48
N THR A 43 4.00 -31.40 0.25
CA THR A 43 4.60 -32.16 -0.83
C THR A 43 3.71 -32.08 -2.07
N VAL A 44 4.29 -32.21 -3.27
CA VAL A 44 3.54 -32.26 -4.55
C VAL A 44 2.46 -33.35 -4.51
N LYS A 45 2.71 -34.46 -3.81
CA LYS A 45 1.73 -35.54 -3.63
C LYS A 45 0.50 -35.11 -2.84
N GLN A 46 0.67 -34.28 -1.81
CA GLN A 46 -0.45 -33.75 -1.02
C GLN A 46 -1.27 -32.75 -1.83
N LEU A 47 -0.62 -31.83 -2.55
CA LEU A 47 -1.28 -30.89 -3.47
C LEU A 47 -2.18 -31.61 -4.50
N VAL A 48 -1.64 -32.64 -5.17
CA VAL A 48 -2.41 -33.43 -6.16
C VAL A 48 -3.55 -34.21 -5.50
N ALA A 49 -3.37 -34.68 -4.26
CA ALA A 49 -4.42 -35.38 -3.54
C ALA A 49 -5.55 -34.43 -3.13
N ASP A 50 -5.23 -33.20 -2.74
CA ASP A 50 -6.20 -32.19 -2.31
C ASP A 50 -6.91 -31.51 -3.50
N GLU A 51 -6.26 -31.41 -4.67
CA GLU A 51 -6.88 -30.99 -5.93
C GLU A 51 -7.97 -31.96 -6.41
N ARG A 52 -7.79 -33.26 -6.15
CA ARG A 52 -8.75 -34.31 -6.55
C ARG A 52 -9.95 -34.44 -5.61
N ARG A 53 -9.98 -33.68 -4.50
CA ARG A 53 -11.12 -33.70 -3.58
C ARG A 53 -12.27 -32.85 -4.13
N THR A 54 -13.50 -33.25 -3.81
CA THR A 54 -14.71 -32.47 -4.12
C THR A 54 -14.75 -31.16 -3.33
N ASP A 55 -14.19 -31.15 -2.12
CA ASP A 55 -14.03 -29.96 -1.28
C ASP A 55 -12.62 -29.36 -1.45
N LEU A 56 -12.55 -28.31 -2.27
CA LEU A 56 -11.32 -27.58 -2.58
C LEU A 56 -10.89 -26.63 -1.46
N SER A 57 -11.60 -26.55 -0.34
CA SER A 57 -11.23 -25.65 0.78
C SER A 57 -9.85 -25.99 1.33
N ARG A 58 -9.44 -27.26 1.31
CA ARG A 58 -8.08 -27.68 1.69
C ARG A 58 -7.04 -27.26 0.67
N LEU A 59 -7.32 -27.43 -0.63
CA LEU A 59 -6.46 -26.91 -1.69
C LEU A 59 -6.29 -25.39 -1.57
N MET A 60 -7.36 -24.67 -1.22
CA MET A 60 -7.29 -23.24 -0.96
C MET A 60 -6.48 -22.94 0.30
N LEU A 61 -6.65 -23.63 1.42
CA LEU A 61 -5.85 -23.42 2.64
C LEU A 61 -4.36 -23.77 2.44
N ASP A 62 -4.07 -24.75 1.59
CA ASP A 62 -2.71 -25.22 1.28
C ASP A 62 -2.02 -24.33 0.22
N GLY A 63 -2.80 -23.84 -0.75
CA GLY A 63 -2.36 -22.96 -1.83
C GLY A 63 -2.40 -21.47 -1.48
N THR A 64 -3.16 -21.06 -0.44
CA THR A 64 -3.16 -19.70 0.08
C THR A 64 -1.91 -19.47 0.93
N GLN A 65 -0.78 -19.32 0.25
CA GLN A 65 0.28 -18.52 0.84
C GLN A 65 -0.22 -17.09 0.90
N ASN A 66 -0.33 -16.56 2.13
CA ASN A 66 -0.56 -15.14 2.39
C ASN A 66 0.68 -14.32 1.97
N TYR A 67 1.18 -14.49 0.75
CA TYR A 67 2.12 -13.54 0.19
C TYR A 67 1.36 -12.24 -0.11
N PRO A 68 1.98 -11.08 0.11
CA PRO A 68 1.37 -9.86 -0.36
C PRO A 68 1.25 -9.92 -1.89
N ASP A 69 0.05 -9.65 -2.43
CA ASP A 69 -0.19 -9.57 -3.88
C ASP A 69 0.74 -8.57 -4.57
N TYR A 70 1.21 -7.58 -3.82
CA TYR A 70 2.21 -6.63 -4.24
C TYR A 70 3.29 -6.46 -3.17
N LEU A 71 4.55 -6.64 -3.58
CA LEU A 71 5.71 -6.41 -2.74
C LEU A 71 6.38 -5.09 -3.13
N PRO A 72 6.32 -4.04 -2.30
CA PRO A 72 7.04 -2.82 -2.56
C PRO A 72 8.55 -3.10 -2.48
N ILE A 73 9.26 -2.92 -3.58
CA ILE A 73 10.72 -3.04 -3.65
C ILE A 73 11.32 -1.73 -4.13
N SER A 74 12.44 -1.32 -3.53
CA SER A 74 13.13 -0.13 -3.99
C SER A 74 13.67 -0.34 -5.41
N LYS A 75 13.78 0.72 -6.22
CA LYS A 75 14.38 0.62 -7.58
C LYS A 75 15.78 0.00 -7.53
N LYS A 76 16.57 0.37 -6.53
CA LYS A 76 17.91 -0.23 -6.30
C LYS A 76 17.82 -1.73 -6.06
N THR A 77 16.86 -2.16 -5.25
CA THR A 77 16.61 -3.58 -4.99
C THR A 77 16.15 -4.29 -6.25
N ALA A 78 15.15 -3.75 -6.96
CA ALA A 78 14.64 -4.33 -8.20
C ALA A 78 15.73 -4.55 -9.26
N LEU A 79 16.62 -3.57 -9.44
CA LEU A 79 17.74 -3.67 -10.40
C LEU A 79 18.77 -4.75 -10.02
N SER A 80 18.78 -5.21 -8.78
CA SER A 80 19.66 -6.27 -8.30
C SER A 80 19.04 -7.67 -8.33
N LEU A 81 17.76 -7.79 -8.72
CA LEU A 81 17.04 -9.07 -8.79
C LEU A 81 17.00 -9.56 -10.24
N THR A 82 17.30 -10.84 -10.44
CA THR A 82 16.99 -11.57 -11.68
C THR A 82 15.65 -12.33 -11.56
N GLY A 83 15.07 -12.83 -12.66
CA GLY A 83 13.80 -13.59 -12.61
C GLY A 83 13.80 -14.76 -11.62
N LYS A 84 14.95 -15.42 -11.42
CA LYS A 84 15.13 -16.54 -10.49
C LYS A 84 15.19 -16.11 -9.02
N ASP A 85 15.70 -14.91 -8.79
CA ASP A 85 15.95 -14.34 -7.47
C ASP A 85 14.63 -14.08 -6.70
N TRP A 86 13.58 -13.65 -7.42
CA TRP A 86 12.24 -13.41 -6.88
C TRP A 86 11.69 -14.55 -6.01
N TYR A 87 12.00 -15.79 -6.36
CA TYR A 87 11.43 -16.98 -5.69
C TYR A 87 12.43 -17.76 -4.82
N THR A 88 13.73 -17.46 -4.90
CA THR A 88 14.76 -18.37 -4.35
C THR A 88 15.82 -17.75 -3.46
N LYS A 89 16.02 -16.42 -3.45
CA LYS A 89 17.25 -15.89 -2.85
C LYS A 89 17.15 -14.68 -1.94
N GLN A 90 16.09 -13.87 -2.00
CA GLN A 90 16.15 -12.57 -1.33
C GLN A 90 15.32 -12.40 -0.07
N ASP A 91 14.46 -13.36 0.29
CA ASP A 91 13.60 -13.31 1.48
C ASP A 91 12.85 -11.95 1.62
N LEU A 92 12.49 -11.33 0.49
CA LEU A 92 11.85 -10.01 0.49
C LEU A 92 10.44 -10.06 1.07
N ASP A 93 9.77 -11.21 0.88
CA ASP A 93 8.55 -11.58 1.58
C ASP A 93 8.77 -11.51 3.09
N GLN A 94 9.84 -12.13 3.61
CA GLN A 94 10.15 -12.09 5.04
C GLN A 94 10.50 -10.67 5.52
N VAL A 95 11.23 -9.89 4.72
CA VAL A 95 11.53 -8.49 5.04
C VAL A 95 10.25 -7.66 5.11
N TYR A 96 9.29 -7.85 4.21
CA TYR A 96 7.99 -7.19 4.26
C TYR A 96 7.19 -7.59 5.49
N LEU A 97 7.16 -8.88 5.81
CA LEU A 97 6.53 -9.36 7.03
C LEU A 97 7.16 -8.71 8.26
N HIS A 98 8.49 -8.70 8.34
CA HIS A 98 9.20 -8.11 9.46
C HIS A 98 8.98 -6.59 9.57
N ASP A 99 9.26 -5.84 8.50
CA ASP A 99 9.33 -4.37 8.53
C ASP A 99 7.96 -3.69 8.53
N ILE A 100 6.93 -4.31 7.90
CA ILE A 100 5.60 -3.72 7.71
C ILE A 100 4.53 -4.45 8.53
N VAL A 101 4.42 -5.77 8.37
CA VAL A 101 3.28 -6.53 8.91
C VAL A 101 3.41 -6.78 10.41
N LEU A 102 4.59 -7.18 10.87
CA LEU A 102 4.87 -7.58 12.26
C LEU A 102 5.46 -6.45 13.09
N ASN A 103 6.06 -5.44 12.44
CA ASN A 103 6.58 -4.27 13.12
C ASN A 103 5.46 -3.46 13.77
N ARG A 104 5.41 -3.53 15.10
CA ARG A 104 4.42 -2.86 15.94
C ARG A 104 5.13 -2.02 17.00
N LEU A 105 5.30 -0.74 16.68
CA LEU A 105 5.87 0.21 17.63
C LEU A 105 4.92 0.42 18.84
N PRO A 106 5.44 0.74 20.04
CA PRO A 106 4.58 0.89 21.21
C PRO A 106 3.56 2.01 21.03
N LYS A 107 2.29 1.73 21.34
CA LYS A 107 1.15 2.66 21.17
C LYS A 107 1.06 3.25 19.76
N MET A 108 1.48 2.48 18.75
CA MET A 108 1.41 2.92 17.36
C MET A 108 -0.04 3.15 16.91
N LYS A 109 -0.28 4.27 16.23
CA LYS A 109 -1.53 4.57 15.54
C LYS A 109 -1.23 5.12 14.15
N GLN A 110 -2.00 4.69 13.16
CA GLN A 110 -1.99 5.23 11.80
C GLN A 110 -3.34 5.87 11.51
N THR A 111 -3.32 7.11 11.06
CA THR A 111 -4.53 7.87 10.69
C THR A 111 -4.26 8.68 9.44
N VAL A 112 -5.26 8.87 8.60
CA VAL A 112 -5.18 9.75 7.45
C VAL A 112 -5.86 11.08 7.79
N VAL A 113 -5.14 12.18 7.62
CA VAL A 113 -5.62 13.55 7.85
C VAL A 113 -5.24 14.37 6.64
N ASP A 114 -6.21 15.01 5.98
CA ASP A 114 -6.01 15.86 4.80
C ASP A 114 -5.16 15.22 3.68
N GLY A 115 -5.40 13.93 3.42
CA GLY A 115 -4.66 13.16 2.40
C GLY A 115 -3.22 12.80 2.81
N GLN A 116 -2.84 13.02 4.07
CA GLN A 116 -1.53 12.68 4.62
C GLN A 116 -1.66 11.52 5.61
N LEU A 117 -0.71 10.59 5.59
CA LEU A 117 -0.65 9.51 6.57
C LEU A 117 0.15 9.94 7.79
N HIS A 118 -0.53 10.00 8.94
CA HIS A 118 0.05 10.29 10.24
C HIS A 118 0.30 8.98 10.97
N LEU A 119 1.57 8.64 11.15
CA LEU A 119 2.03 7.53 11.97
C LEU A 119 2.54 8.09 13.30
N THR A 120 1.85 7.77 14.39
CA THR A 120 2.25 8.18 15.75
C THR A 120 2.64 6.99 16.58
N TRP A 121 3.67 7.11 17.42
CA TRP A 121 4.07 6.06 18.35
C TRP A 121 4.75 6.65 19.60
N GLN A 122 4.83 5.84 20.66
CA GLN A 122 5.51 6.17 21.90
C GLN A 122 6.84 5.42 21.98
N ALA A 123 7.91 6.13 22.27
CA ALA A 123 9.24 5.57 22.44
C ALA A 123 9.74 5.78 23.87
N LYS A 124 10.40 4.75 24.43
CA LYS A 124 11.03 4.84 25.76
C LYS A 124 12.40 5.54 25.73
N ARG A 125 13.10 5.48 24.59
CA ARG A 125 14.46 5.99 24.42
C ARG A 125 14.71 6.46 22.99
N ALA A 126 15.69 7.34 22.83
CA ALA A 126 16.12 7.80 21.52
C ALA A 126 16.98 6.74 20.82
N THR A 127 16.43 6.07 19.82
CA THR A 127 17.07 5.00 19.06
C THR A 127 16.62 5.00 17.60
N THR A 128 17.38 4.34 16.75
CA THR A 128 16.96 4.12 15.37
C THR A 128 15.88 3.04 15.31
N VAL A 129 14.82 3.28 14.55
CA VAL A 129 13.71 2.34 14.31
C VAL A 129 13.30 2.35 12.85
N THR A 130 12.89 1.19 12.35
CA THR A 130 12.20 1.07 11.06
C THR A 130 10.72 1.34 11.28
N LEU A 131 10.10 2.13 10.42
CA LEU A 131 8.67 2.43 10.50
C LEU A 131 7.88 1.53 9.53
N PRO A 132 6.70 1.00 9.93
CA PRO A 132 5.89 0.10 9.11
C PRO A 132 5.07 0.82 8.05
N VAL A 133 5.75 1.59 7.21
CA VAL A 133 5.21 2.34 6.07
C VAL A 133 6.23 2.30 4.94
N VAL A 134 5.81 2.46 3.70
CA VAL A 134 6.72 2.46 2.54
C VAL A 134 6.82 3.86 1.96
N LYS A 135 8.05 4.33 1.69
CA LYS A 135 8.29 5.59 1.00
C LYS A 135 8.36 5.37 -0.51
N TYR A 136 7.48 6.05 -1.26
CA TYR A 136 7.56 6.12 -2.72
C TYR A 136 8.39 7.33 -3.19
N ALA A 137 8.64 7.40 -4.50
CA ALA A 137 9.50 8.41 -5.11
C ALA A 137 9.02 9.84 -4.81
N ALA A 138 7.73 10.12 -5.04
CA ALA A 138 7.09 11.41 -4.79
C ALA A 138 6.57 11.56 -3.34
N THR A 139 6.99 10.69 -2.42
CA THR A 139 6.60 10.80 -1.01
C THR A 139 7.58 11.67 -0.24
N THR A 140 7.06 12.66 0.47
CA THR A 140 7.77 13.46 1.46
C THR A 140 7.47 12.97 2.87
N LEU A 141 8.48 13.06 3.74
CA LEU A 141 8.39 12.64 5.13
C LEU A 141 8.69 13.82 6.05
N SER A 142 7.89 13.99 7.10
CA SER A 142 8.19 14.91 8.20
C SER A 142 8.14 14.15 9.52
N LEU A 143 9.21 14.22 10.30
CA LEU A 143 9.29 13.61 11.63
C LEU A 143 9.28 14.71 12.68
N ASN A 144 8.27 14.70 13.55
CA ASN A 144 8.12 15.68 14.63
C ASN A 144 8.18 17.13 14.14
N GLY A 145 7.64 17.40 12.95
CA GLY A 145 7.63 18.73 12.31
C GLY A 145 8.85 19.05 11.45
N GLN A 146 9.87 18.19 11.41
CA GLN A 146 11.07 18.39 10.60
C GLN A 146 11.05 17.52 9.33
N MET A 147 11.19 18.14 8.16
CA MET A 147 11.27 17.41 6.89
C MET A 147 12.53 16.53 6.82
N LEU A 148 12.37 15.31 6.34
CA LEU A 148 13.46 14.35 6.13
C LEU A 148 13.80 14.27 4.64
N ASN A 149 14.88 14.93 4.24
CA ASN A 149 15.32 14.96 2.83
C ASN A 149 16.07 13.67 2.43
N ASN A 150 16.94 13.17 3.31
CA ASN A 150 17.79 12.00 3.05
C ASN A 150 17.53 10.90 4.09
N VAL A 151 16.39 10.23 3.97
CA VAL A 151 16.04 9.12 4.87
C VAL A 151 16.66 7.81 4.40
N LYS A 152 17.24 7.05 5.33
CA LYS A 152 17.70 5.68 5.06
C LYS A 152 16.47 4.79 4.88
N LEU A 153 16.47 3.96 3.85
CA LEU A 153 15.38 3.03 3.56
C LEU A 153 15.84 1.58 3.74
N SER A 154 14.92 0.70 4.14
CA SER A 154 15.10 -0.74 4.06
C SER A 154 14.96 -1.23 2.61
N ARG A 155 15.15 -2.53 2.38
CA ARG A 155 15.11 -3.13 1.03
C ARG A 155 13.74 -3.00 0.36
N ILE A 156 12.68 -2.91 1.16
CA ILE A 156 11.30 -2.73 0.72
C ILE A 156 10.86 -1.26 0.75
N GLY A 157 11.79 -0.32 0.97
CA GLY A 157 11.48 1.11 1.01
C GLY A 157 10.90 1.61 2.34
N ALA A 158 11.00 0.83 3.42
CA ALA A 158 10.55 1.29 4.75
C ALA A 158 11.54 2.30 5.36
N PRO A 159 11.09 3.47 5.86
CA PRO A 159 11.99 4.47 6.38
C PRO A 159 12.56 4.09 7.74
N ILE A 160 13.86 4.29 7.89
CA ILE A 160 14.63 4.06 9.09
C ILE A 160 14.96 5.43 9.69
N VAL A 161 14.39 5.74 10.85
CA VAL A 161 14.47 7.08 11.47
C VAL A 161 15.01 6.99 12.89
N LYS A 162 15.59 8.09 13.38
CA LYS A 162 15.98 8.24 14.79
C LYS A 162 14.79 8.80 15.56
N GLN A 163 14.16 7.98 16.41
CA GLN A 163 13.08 8.44 17.28
C GLN A 163 13.63 9.18 18.50
N GLN A 164 12.83 10.04 19.11
CA GLN A 164 13.10 10.65 20.43
C GLN A 164 12.34 9.90 21.53
N ALA A 165 12.79 10.01 22.78
CA ALA A 165 11.98 9.53 23.90
C ALA A 165 10.67 10.34 23.98
N GLY A 166 9.55 9.68 24.26
CA GLY A 166 8.24 10.32 24.25
C GLY A 166 7.43 10.02 22.99
N ARG A 167 6.53 10.94 22.65
CA ARG A 167 5.66 10.84 21.47
C ARG A 167 6.43 11.22 20.21
N ASN A 168 6.32 10.39 19.19
CA ASN A 168 6.85 10.63 17.86
C ASN A 168 5.70 10.64 16.85
N THR A 169 5.80 11.51 15.84
CA THR A 169 4.83 11.61 14.75
C THR A 169 5.58 11.70 13.43
N LEU A 170 5.40 10.73 12.56
CA LEU A 170 5.80 10.79 11.16
C LEU A 170 4.58 11.15 10.31
N ILE A 171 4.72 12.16 9.48
CA ILE A 171 3.74 12.55 8.47
C ILE A 171 4.29 12.13 7.11
N LEU A 172 3.51 11.33 6.38
CA LEU A 172 3.75 10.90 5.01
C LEU A 172 2.83 11.72 4.10
N SER A 173 3.39 12.45 3.15
CA SER A 173 2.60 13.23 2.17
C SER A 173 3.05 12.88 0.77
N TYR A 174 2.09 12.65 -0.14
CA TYR A 174 2.37 12.42 -1.54
C TYR A 174 2.35 13.74 -2.30
N GLN A 175 3.41 14.01 -3.06
CA GLN A 175 3.49 15.17 -3.94
C GLN A 175 2.94 14.80 -5.31
N THR A 176 1.67 15.10 -5.53
CA THR A 176 1.05 14.94 -6.83
C THR A 176 1.68 15.92 -7.83
N PRO A 177 2.19 15.43 -8.98
CA PRO A 177 2.70 16.33 -10.02
C PRO A 177 1.61 17.28 -10.50
N SER A 178 1.95 18.57 -10.72
CA SER A 178 0.99 19.60 -11.14
C SER A 178 0.31 19.31 -12.49
N TRP A 179 0.93 18.52 -13.36
CA TRP A 179 0.37 18.13 -14.65
C TRP A 179 -0.74 17.08 -14.54
N LEU A 180 -0.73 16.24 -13.50
CA LEU A 180 -1.68 15.13 -13.36
C LEU A 180 -3.15 15.58 -13.25
N PRO A 181 -3.53 16.56 -12.40
CA PRO A 181 -4.90 17.05 -12.39
C PRO A 181 -5.27 17.72 -13.73
N THR A 182 -4.32 18.40 -14.38
CA THR A 182 -4.53 19.05 -15.67
C THR A 182 -4.93 18.05 -16.75
N THR A 183 -4.23 16.92 -16.85
CA THR A 183 -4.55 15.87 -17.83
C THR A 183 -5.88 15.19 -17.52
N GLN A 184 -6.24 15.02 -16.24
CA GLN A 184 -7.55 14.51 -15.83
C GLN A 184 -8.70 15.42 -16.30
N TYR A 185 -8.57 16.74 -16.14
CA TYR A 185 -9.58 17.69 -16.64
C TYR A 185 -9.71 17.67 -18.16
N VAL A 186 -8.60 17.63 -18.89
CA VAL A 186 -8.61 17.55 -20.35
C VAL A 186 -9.31 16.26 -20.82
N ALA A 187 -9.03 15.13 -20.17
CA ALA A 187 -9.69 13.86 -20.46
C ALA A 187 -11.21 13.94 -20.18
N ALA A 188 -11.61 14.49 -19.05
CA ALA A 188 -13.02 14.65 -18.69
C ALA A 188 -13.78 15.51 -19.70
N ILE A 189 -13.20 16.63 -20.13
CA ILE A 189 -13.77 17.52 -21.16
C ILE A 189 -13.89 16.78 -22.48
N SER A 190 -12.87 16.02 -22.87
CA SER A 190 -12.88 15.25 -24.12
C SER A 190 -14.01 14.22 -24.14
N TRP A 191 -14.20 13.47 -23.05
CA TRP A 191 -15.33 12.54 -22.91
C TRP A 191 -16.68 13.26 -22.91
N GLY A 192 -16.77 14.42 -22.26
CA GLY A 192 -17.99 15.23 -22.25
C GLY A 192 -18.40 15.72 -23.64
N LEU A 193 -17.44 16.21 -24.42
CA LEU A 193 -17.67 16.65 -25.80
C LEU A 193 -18.08 15.50 -26.72
N LEU A 194 -17.44 14.34 -26.60
CA LEU A 194 -17.81 13.14 -27.36
C LEU A 194 -19.23 12.68 -27.05
N ALA A 195 -19.59 12.62 -25.75
CA ALA A 195 -20.93 12.24 -25.34
C ALA A 195 -21.99 13.24 -25.84
N PHE A 196 -21.69 14.54 -25.79
CA PHE A 196 -22.59 15.57 -26.31
C PHE A 196 -22.77 15.45 -27.84
N GLY A 197 -21.68 15.29 -28.58
CA GLY A 197 -21.73 15.09 -30.03
C GLY A 197 -22.55 13.87 -30.45
N ALA A 198 -22.43 12.76 -29.71
CA ALA A 198 -23.21 11.55 -29.94
C ALA A 198 -24.71 11.67 -29.59
N VAL A 199 -25.11 12.67 -28.80
CA VAL A 199 -26.51 12.94 -28.46
C VAL A 199 -27.17 13.88 -29.47
N VAL A 200 -26.39 14.73 -30.13
CA VAL A 200 -26.87 15.73 -31.11
C VAL A 200 -26.85 15.20 -32.55
N ALA A 201 -26.06 14.17 -32.83
CA ALA A 201 -26.05 13.44 -34.11
C ALA A 201 -27.09 12.32 -34.15
#